data_AF-B9TFF4-F1
#
_entry.id   AF-B9TFF4-F1
#
_cell.length_a   1.000
_cell.length_b   1.000
_cell.length_c   1.000
_cell.angle_alpha   90.00
_cell.angle_beta   90.00
_cell.angle_gamma   90.00
#
_symmetry.space_group_name_H-M   'P 1'
#
loop_
_entity.id
_entity.type
_entity.pdbx_description
1 polymer ?
#
loop_
_entity_poly.entity_id
_entity_poly.type
_entity_poly.pdbx_seq_one_letter_code
_entity_poly.pdbx_strand_id
1 'polypeptide(L)'
;MKKLLLALALTGAAVLAYAKDYGVQANVWPITEIDIRRLLLESAARVDWSKVNSEAQESGRQYLSNLSKRQLPTIDHSAVSYFDPSIVLTSDIQAPVKQADGTYQWQVLYPKGTKVNPLDTARPVTAFLMFDGSQPEQVALVKKVLARSGDRIEAVEAGSGDLSQLGDSFTQTVYHADDAMIARFQVNYLPSLVFPGTGANSRSIGVAAFGAPFSADEVLQSWSDLTPAPATSTVRAVK
;
A
#
# COMPACT_ATOMS: atom_id res chain seq x y z
N MET A 1 -86.04 19.71 -14.62
CA MET A 1 -86.18 18.38 -15.25
C MET A 1 -84.95 17.96 -16.07
N LYS A 2 -84.37 18.82 -16.93
CA LYS A 2 -83.15 18.48 -17.71
C LYS A 2 -81.90 18.12 -16.87
N LYS A 3 -81.69 18.77 -15.72
CA LYS A 3 -80.55 18.46 -14.82
C LYS A 3 -80.68 17.12 -14.09
N LEU A 4 -81.92 16.66 -13.85
CA LEU A 4 -82.19 15.36 -13.20
C LEU A 4 -81.99 14.20 -14.19
N LEU A 5 -82.37 14.40 -15.45
CA LEU A 5 -82.12 13.45 -16.54
C LEU A 5 -80.62 13.31 -16.86
N LEU A 6 -79.85 14.41 -16.79
CA LEU A 6 -78.40 14.37 -16.99
C LEU A 6 -77.66 13.65 -15.86
N ALA A 7 -78.11 13.83 -14.61
CA ALA A 7 -77.55 13.12 -13.46
C ALA A 7 -77.83 11.61 -13.51
N LEU A 8 -79.02 11.20 -13.96
CA LEU A 8 -79.39 9.79 -14.13
C LEU A 8 -78.64 9.12 -15.29
N ALA A 9 -78.32 9.87 -16.35
CA ALA A 9 -77.50 9.39 -17.46
C ALA A 9 -76.01 9.23 -17.05
N LEU A 10 -75.47 10.12 -16.20
CA LEU A 10 -74.09 10.01 -15.73
C LEU A 10 -73.88 8.86 -14.73
N THR A 11 -74.86 8.55 -13.88
CA THR A 11 -74.77 7.39 -12.97
C THR A 11 -74.92 6.05 -13.70
N GLY A 12 -75.66 6.00 -14.81
CA GLY A 12 -75.74 4.81 -15.65
C GLY A 12 -74.43 4.44 -16.36
N ALA A 13 -73.63 5.44 -16.75
CA ALA A 13 -72.36 5.22 -17.44
C ALA A 13 -71.26 4.63 -16.52
N ALA A 14 -71.31 4.91 -15.21
CA ALA A 14 -70.35 4.37 -14.24
C ALA A 14 -70.51 2.85 -14.02
N VAL A 15 -71.70 2.28 -14.27
CA VAL A 15 -71.99 0.85 -14.09
C VAL A 15 -71.42 -0.01 -15.23
N LEU A 16 -71.04 0.60 -16.37
CA LEU A 16 -70.47 -0.11 -17.52
C LEU A 16 -68.93 -0.13 -17.53
N ALA A 17 -68.28 0.55 -16.59
CA ALA A 17 -66.83 0.54 -16.45
C ALA A 17 -66.35 -0.68 -15.63
N TYR A 18 -66.55 -1.89 -16.16
CA TYR A 18 -65.94 -3.10 -15.62
C TYR A 18 -64.50 -3.22 -16.11
N ALA A 19 -63.54 -2.71 -15.33
CA ALA A 19 -62.13 -3.00 -15.53
C ALA A 19 -61.87 -4.44 -15.07
N LYS A 20 -61.84 -5.38 -16.03
CA LYS A 20 -61.49 -6.77 -15.75
C LYS A 20 -59.97 -6.87 -15.64
N ASP A 21 -59.47 -7.07 -14.43
CA ASP A 21 -58.07 -7.41 -14.22
C ASP A 21 -57.82 -8.78 -14.86
N TYR A 22 -57.08 -8.76 -15.97
CA TYR A 22 -56.74 -9.96 -16.72
C TYR A 22 -55.57 -10.73 -16.11
N GLY A 23 -55.03 -10.26 -14.98
CA GLY A 23 -53.92 -10.86 -14.27
C GLY A 23 -52.68 -10.99 -15.15
N VAL A 24 -51.76 -11.87 -14.74
CA VAL A 24 -50.59 -12.18 -15.55
C VAL A 24 -50.95 -13.23 -16.60
N GLN A 25 -50.99 -12.82 -17.87
CA GLN A 25 -51.38 -13.69 -18.99
C GLN A 25 -50.24 -14.56 -19.56
N ALA A 26 -49.08 -14.57 -18.90
CA ALA A 26 -47.91 -15.34 -19.32
C ALA A 26 -47.36 -16.18 -18.16
N ASN A 27 -46.65 -17.27 -18.47
CA ASN A 27 -45.95 -18.05 -17.44
C ASN A 27 -44.86 -17.18 -16.81
N VAL A 28 -45.07 -16.75 -15.58
CA VAL A 28 -44.03 -16.10 -14.75
C VAL A 28 -43.28 -17.19 -14.02
N TRP A 29 -42.02 -17.39 -14.39
CA TRP A 29 -41.15 -18.30 -13.66
C TRP A 29 -40.56 -17.55 -12.47
N PRO A 30 -40.53 -18.15 -11.26
CA PRO A 30 -39.80 -17.56 -10.16
C PRO A 30 -38.31 -17.49 -10.53
N ILE A 31 -37.67 -16.34 -10.29
CA ILE A 31 -36.21 -16.22 -10.41
C ILE A 31 -35.62 -17.06 -9.27
N THR A 32 -35.30 -18.31 -9.56
CA THR A 32 -34.56 -19.18 -8.63
C THR A 32 -33.08 -18.95 -8.85
N GLU A 33 -32.40 -18.38 -7.86
CA GLU A 33 -30.95 -18.27 -7.88
C GLU A 33 -30.34 -19.67 -7.95
N ILE A 34 -29.35 -19.83 -8.85
CA ILE A 34 -28.57 -21.06 -8.92
C ILE A 34 -27.76 -21.17 -7.63
N ASP A 35 -27.71 -22.36 -7.04
CA ASP A 35 -26.86 -22.61 -5.87
C ASP A 35 -25.39 -22.36 -6.25
N ILE A 36 -24.83 -21.28 -5.72
CA ILE A 36 -23.46 -20.84 -6.00
C ILE A 36 -22.45 -21.95 -5.66
N ARG A 37 -22.72 -22.78 -4.64
CA ARG A 37 -21.81 -23.88 -4.28
C ARG A 37 -21.74 -24.92 -5.39
N ARG A 38 -22.89 -25.25 -5.99
CA ARG A 38 -22.95 -26.19 -7.11
C ARG A 38 -22.24 -25.63 -8.34
N LEU A 39 -22.46 -24.35 -8.64
CA LEU A 39 -21.77 -23.65 -9.73
C LEU A 39 -20.24 -23.68 -9.52
N LEU A 40 -19.77 -23.38 -8.30
CA LEU A 40 -18.35 -23.42 -7.95
C LEU A 40 -17.77 -24.84 -8.09
N LEU A 41 -18.47 -25.87 -7.61
CA LEU A 41 -18.05 -27.28 -7.74
C LEU A 41 -17.95 -27.71 -9.21
N GLU A 42 -18.96 -27.40 -10.02
CA GLU A 42 -18.95 -27.70 -11.46
C GLU A 42 -17.84 -26.95 -12.20
N SER A 43 -17.54 -25.71 -11.80
CA SER A 43 -16.42 -24.93 -12.36
C SER A 43 -15.07 -25.53 -11.97
N ALA A 44 -14.89 -25.91 -10.70
CA ALA A 44 -13.66 -26.49 -10.18
C ALA A 44 -13.36 -27.87 -10.78
N ALA A 45 -14.39 -28.67 -11.06
CA ALA A 45 -14.23 -29.99 -11.68
C ALA A 45 -13.75 -29.93 -13.14
N ARG A 46 -13.94 -28.80 -13.82
CA ARG A 46 -13.50 -28.59 -15.22
C ARG A 46 -12.07 -28.06 -15.33
N VAL A 47 -11.44 -27.68 -14.22
CA VAL A 47 -10.08 -27.13 -14.19
C VAL A 47 -9.06 -28.26 -14.09
N ASP A 48 -8.03 -28.20 -14.93
CA ASP A 48 -6.84 -29.04 -14.76
C ASP A 48 -5.96 -28.46 -13.64
N TRP A 49 -6.21 -28.94 -12.42
CA TRP A 49 -5.48 -28.50 -11.22
C TRP A 49 -4.00 -28.84 -11.26
N SER A 50 -3.59 -29.89 -11.97
CA SER A 50 -2.17 -30.25 -12.11
C SER A 50 -1.44 -29.20 -12.92
N LYS A 51 -2.02 -28.81 -14.07
CA LYS A 51 -1.51 -27.73 -14.90
C LYS A 51 -1.45 -26.41 -14.13
N VAL A 52 -2.57 -25.97 -13.52
CA VAL A 52 -2.63 -24.72 -12.75
C VAL A 52 -1.56 -24.69 -11.66
N ASN A 53 -1.38 -25.79 -10.92
CA ASN A 53 -0.38 -25.85 -9.87
C ASN A 53 1.06 -25.78 -10.42
N SER A 54 1.34 -26.44 -11.55
CA SER A 54 2.65 -26.35 -12.19
C SER A 54 2.96 -24.94 -12.71
N GLU A 55 1.99 -24.27 -13.33
CA GLU A 55 2.12 -22.88 -13.81
C GLU A 55 2.31 -21.91 -12.65
N ALA A 56 1.57 -22.08 -11.55
CA ALA A 56 1.73 -21.28 -10.35
C ALA A 56 3.11 -21.47 -9.71
N GLN A 57 3.62 -22.70 -9.64
CA GLN A 57 4.97 -22.97 -9.14
C GLN A 57 6.05 -22.34 -10.02
N GLU A 58 5.92 -22.46 -11.34
CA GLU A 58 6.88 -21.87 -12.27
C GLU A 58 6.86 -20.35 -12.21
N SER A 59 5.66 -19.74 -12.19
CA SER A 59 5.50 -18.31 -11.98
C SER A 59 6.12 -17.85 -10.65
N GLY A 60 5.98 -18.65 -9.59
CA GLY A 60 6.58 -18.36 -8.29
C GLY A 60 8.11 -18.41 -8.33
N ARG A 61 8.70 -19.41 -9.00
CA ARG A 61 10.16 -19.53 -9.18
C ARG A 61 10.75 -18.35 -9.95
N GLN A 62 10.05 -17.90 -10.98
CA GLN A 62 10.53 -16.83 -11.87
C GLN A 62 10.16 -15.42 -11.37
N TYR A 63 9.32 -15.30 -10.34
CA TYR A 63 8.80 -14.00 -9.90
C TYR A 63 9.92 -13.02 -9.55
N LEU A 64 10.87 -13.43 -8.70
CA LEU A 64 11.94 -12.56 -8.21
C LEU A 64 12.93 -12.15 -9.31
N SER A 65 13.22 -13.04 -10.26
CA SER A 65 14.12 -12.74 -11.38
C SER A 65 13.48 -11.83 -12.43
N ASN A 66 12.14 -11.81 -12.49
CA ASN A 66 11.36 -11.06 -13.47
C ASN A 66 10.80 -9.73 -12.92
N LEU A 67 11.19 -9.33 -11.71
CA LEU A 67 10.84 -8.03 -11.16
C LEU A 67 11.34 -6.90 -12.06
N SER A 68 10.62 -5.77 -12.02
CA SER A 68 10.94 -4.60 -12.85
C SER A 68 12.34 -4.08 -12.52
N LYS A 69 13.20 -4.04 -13.53
CA LYS A 69 14.57 -3.52 -13.42
C LYS A 69 14.58 -2.03 -13.75
N ARG A 70 15.36 -1.26 -13.01
CA ARG A 70 15.49 0.20 -13.14
C ARG A 70 16.95 0.60 -13.23
N GLN A 71 17.16 1.77 -13.81
CA GLN A 71 18.46 2.42 -13.84
C GLN A 71 18.26 3.84 -13.31
N LEU A 72 18.67 4.05 -12.06
CA LEU A 72 18.79 5.37 -11.47
C LEU A 72 20.25 5.83 -11.58
N PRO A 73 20.50 7.12 -11.85
CA PRO A 73 21.85 7.64 -11.99
C PRO A 73 22.62 7.59 -10.65
N THR A 74 23.94 7.65 -10.74
CA THR A 74 24.82 7.92 -9.60
C THR A 74 25.07 9.43 -9.44
N ILE A 75 25.49 9.85 -8.25
CA ILE A 75 25.87 11.24 -7.97
C ILE A 75 27.38 11.33 -7.74
N ASP A 76 28.02 12.45 -8.11
CA ASP A 76 29.47 12.64 -7.91
C ASP A 76 29.82 13.03 -6.47
N HIS A 77 28.91 13.76 -5.81
CA HIS A 77 29.08 14.27 -4.46
C HIS A 77 27.88 13.91 -3.60
N SER A 78 28.13 13.37 -2.41
CA SER A 78 27.08 13.00 -1.49
C SER A 78 26.28 14.23 -1.04
N ALA A 79 24.95 14.09 -0.99
CA ALA A 79 24.05 15.16 -0.65
C ALA A 79 22.83 14.63 0.11
N VAL A 80 22.33 15.43 1.05
CA VAL A 80 21.11 15.12 1.80
C VAL A 80 20.02 16.12 1.42
N SER A 81 18.86 15.60 1.05
CA SER A 81 17.66 16.38 0.82
C SER A 81 16.57 16.01 1.83
N TYR A 82 15.72 16.97 2.16
CA TYR A 82 14.59 16.76 3.06
C TYR A 82 13.30 17.18 2.37
N PHE A 83 12.24 16.39 2.53
CA PHE A 83 10.91 16.73 2.04
C PHE A 83 9.83 16.46 3.09
N ASP A 84 8.72 17.19 3.01
CA ASP A 84 7.55 17.02 3.86
C ASP A 84 6.69 15.84 3.33
N PRO A 85 6.55 14.71 4.06
CA PRO A 85 5.75 13.56 3.62
C PRO A 85 4.25 13.77 3.84
N SER A 86 3.81 14.99 4.20
CA SER A 86 2.40 15.28 4.44
C SER A 86 1.54 15.00 3.22
N ILE A 87 0.42 14.32 3.45
CA ILE A 87 -0.61 14.09 2.44
C ILE A 87 -1.80 15.02 2.70
N VAL A 88 -2.46 15.45 1.63
CA VAL A 88 -3.71 16.19 1.70
C VAL A 88 -4.82 15.28 1.22
N LEU A 89 -5.84 15.07 2.04
CA LEU A 89 -6.96 14.20 1.69
C LEU A 89 -7.73 14.77 0.49
N THR A 90 -7.91 13.96 -0.55
CA THR A 90 -8.64 14.34 -1.77
C THR A 90 -10.14 14.10 -1.67
N SER A 91 -10.58 13.32 -0.68
CA SER A 91 -11.98 13.01 -0.37
C SER A 91 -12.19 12.93 1.14
N ASP A 92 -13.44 13.02 1.58
CA ASP A 92 -13.82 12.77 2.96
C ASP A 92 -13.52 11.30 3.33
N ILE A 93 -12.97 11.08 4.52
CA ILE A 93 -12.88 9.75 5.12
C ILE A 93 -14.11 9.57 6.00
N GLN A 94 -14.92 8.57 5.68
CA GLN A 94 -16.15 8.27 6.41
C GLN A 94 -16.07 6.88 7.04
N ALA A 95 -16.71 6.71 8.20
CA ALA A 95 -16.85 5.42 8.85
C ALA A 95 -18.24 5.26 9.47
N PRO A 96 -18.76 4.03 9.56
CA PRO A 96 -19.99 3.77 10.30
C PRO A 96 -19.73 3.91 11.80
N VAL A 97 -20.41 4.85 12.44
CA VAL A 97 -20.36 5.08 13.89
C VAL A 97 -21.62 4.51 14.53
N LYS A 98 -21.42 3.66 15.54
CA LYS A 98 -22.52 3.08 16.31
C LYS A 98 -23.18 4.16 17.16
N GLN A 99 -24.49 4.34 16.97
CA GLN A 99 -25.32 5.26 17.73
C GLN A 99 -25.77 4.63 19.05
N ALA A 100 -26.29 5.45 19.96
CA ALA A 100 -26.76 4.99 21.27
C ALA A 100 -27.92 3.99 21.20
N ASP A 101 -28.72 4.03 20.12
CA ASP A 101 -29.82 3.09 19.85
C ASP A 101 -29.38 1.76 19.23
N GLY A 102 -28.07 1.57 19.00
CA GLY A 102 -27.49 0.37 18.41
C GLY A 102 -27.42 0.38 16.88
N THR A 103 -27.94 1.40 16.20
CA THR A 103 -27.82 1.58 14.75
C THR A 103 -26.43 2.10 14.35
N TYR A 104 -26.07 1.99 13.07
CA TYR A 104 -24.84 2.56 12.52
C TYR A 104 -25.17 3.67 11.53
N GLN A 105 -24.48 4.79 11.65
CA GLN A 105 -24.59 5.90 10.71
C GLN A 105 -23.22 6.28 10.17
N TRP A 106 -23.15 6.57 8.87
CA TRP A 106 -21.93 7.09 8.25
C TRP A 106 -21.65 8.50 8.76
N GLN A 107 -20.45 8.70 9.31
CA GLN A 107 -19.97 10.00 9.74
C GLN A 107 -18.61 10.28 9.11
N VAL A 108 -18.38 11.55 8.76
CA VAL A 108 -17.08 12.02 8.29
C VAL A 108 -16.11 12.07 9.47
N LEU A 109 -15.09 11.22 9.44
CA LEU A 109 -14.00 11.22 10.41
C LEU A 109 -12.98 12.32 10.11
N TYR A 110 -12.64 12.47 8.82
CA TYR A 110 -11.72 13.50 8.35
C TYR A 110 -12.26 14.14 7.07
N PRO A 111 -12.44 15.47 7.04
CA PRO A 111 -12.91 16.14 5.84
C PRO A 111 -11.84 16.17 4.75
N LYS A 112 -12.27 16.23 3.49
CA LYS A 112 -11.44 16.56 2.33
C LYS A 112 -10.63 17.83 2.60
N GLY A 113 -9.38 17.85 2.17
CA GLY A 113 -8.45 18.96 2.38
C GLY A 113 -7.67 18.88 3.70
N THR A 114 -7.98 17.91 4.57
CA THR A 114 -7.18 17.69 5.78
C THR A 114 -5.74 17.33 5.40
N LYS A 115 -4.77 18.08 5.92
CA LYS A 115 -3.33 17.82 5.78
C LYS A 115 -2.86 16.97 6.95
N VAL A 116 -2.32 15.78 6.68
CA VAL A 116 -1.81 14.84 7.69
C VAL A 116 -0.35 14.53 7.40
N ASN A 117 0.52 14.68 8.39
CA ASN A 117 1.89 14.19 8.32
C ASN A 117 1.98 12.84 9.04
N PRO A 118 2.35 11.75 8.35
CA PRO A 118 2.45 10.42 8.98
C PRO A 118 3.42 10.37 10.17
N LEU A 119 4.46 11.21 10.18
CA LEU A 119 5.48 11.26 11.24
C LEU A 119 4.98 11.86 12.56
N ASP A 120 3.77 12.43 12.57
CA ASP A 120 3.12 12.90 13.81
C ASP A 120 2.48 11.76 14.59
N THR A 121 2.10 10.67 13.90
CA THR A 121 1.41 9.53 14.52
C THR A 121 2.31 8.33 14.65
N ALA A 122 3.09 8.01 13.61
CA ALA A 122 3.97 6.86 13.58
C ALA A 122 5.32 7.23 12.96
N ARG A 123 6.39 7.05 13.72
CA ARG A 123 7.76 7.29 13.26
C ARG A 123 8.43 5.95 12.97
N PRO A 124 8.92 5.71 11.73
CA PRO A 124 9.74 4.55 11.44
C PRO A 124 10.95 4.49 12.37
N VAL A 125 11.27 3.27 12.82
CA VAL A 125 12.48 3.00 13.61
C VAL A 125 13.61 2.43 12.75
N THR A 126 13.33 2.15 11.48
CA THR A 126 14.29 1.67 10.48
C THR A 126 14.44 2.68 9.35
N ALA A 127 15.59 2.63 8.68
CA ALA A 127 15.90 3.38 7.47
C ALA A 127 16.06 2.41 6.28
N PHE A 128 15.79 2.89 5.08
CA PHE A 128 15.97 2.10 3.86
C PHE A 128 17.25 2.51 3.15
N LEU A 129 18.18 1.57 2.98
CA LEU A 129 19.34 1.76 2.12
C LEU A 129 19.02 1.21 0.74
N MET A 130 18.68 2.11 -0.18
CA MET A 130 18.37 1.80 -1.57
C MET A 130 19.65 1.72 -2.40
N PHE A 131 19.78 0.66 -3.21
CA PHE A 131 20.96 0.42 -4.03
C PHE A 131 20.63 -0.32 -5.32
N ASP A 132 21.54 -0.26 -6.28
CA ASP A 132 21.49 -1.08 -7.49
C ASP A 132 22.25 -2.39 -7.25
N GLY A 133 21.52 -3.50 -7.20
CA GLY A 133 22.10 -4.81 -6.98
C GLY A 133 22.92 -5.36 -8.16
N SER A 134 22.82 -4.73 -9.34
CA SER A 134 23.68 -5.05 -10.49
C SER A 134 25.08 -4.44 -10.37
N GLN A 135 25.29 -3.50 -9.45
CA GLN A 135 26.55 -2.77 -9.26
C GLN A 135 27.34 -3.32 -8.06
N PRO A 136 28.47 -4.04 -8.28
CA PRO A 136 29.21 -4.71 -7.20
C PRO A 136 29.71 -3.77 -6.10
N GLU A 137 30.07 -2.53 -6.44
CA GLU A 137 30.54 -1.54 -5.48
C GLU A 137 29.43 -1.12 -4.49
N GLN A 138 28.20 -0.99 -4.97
CA GLN A 138 27.05 -0.68 -4.12
C GLN A 138 26.66 -1.88 -3.25
N VAL A 139 26.67 -3.09 -3.80
CA VAL A 139 26.47 -4.33 -3.02
C VAL A 139 27.50 -4.43 -1.88
N ALA A 140 28.77 -4.13 -2.16
CA ALA A 140 29.83 -4.13 -1.16
C ALA A 140 29.63 -3.05 -0.07
N LEU A 141 29.17 -1.86 -0.44
CA LEU A 141 28.79 -0.80 0.51
C LEU A 141 27.68 -1.29 1.45
N VAL A 142 26.58 -1.82 0.91
CA VAL A 142 25.43 -2.27 1.69
C VAL A 142 25.86 -3.34 2.69
N LYS A 143 26.65 -4.33 2.27
CA LYS A 143 27.17 -5.38 3.18
C LYS A 143 27.96 -4.79 4.36
N LYS A 144 28.80 -3.79 4.11
CA LYS A 144 29.57 -3.11 5.17
C LYS A 144 28.67 -2.33 6.13
N VAL A 145 27.62 -1.69 5.61
CA VAL A 145 26.66 -0.92 6.42
C VAL A 145 25.83 -1.86 7.30
N LEU A 146 25.23 -2.90 6.72
CA LEU A 146 24.39 -3.86 7.44
C LEU A 146 25.13 -4.58 8.56
N ALA A 147 26.40 -4.91 8.35
CA ALA A 147 27.26 -5.53 9.38
C ALA A 147 27.45 -4.64 10.63
N ARG A 148 27.16 -3.33 10.53
CA ARG A 148 27.40 -2.33 11.58
C ARG A 148 26.14 -1.64 12.08
N SER A 149 25.03 -1.71 11.34
CA SER A 149 23.76 -1.05 11.68
C SER A 149 22.79 -1.91 12.47
N GLY A 150 23.05 -3.21 12.62
CA GLY A 150 22.07 -4.15 13.19
C GLY A 150 20.77 -4.13 12.37
N ASP A 151 19.63 -4.14 13.05
CA ASP A 151 18.30 -4.15 12.41
C ASP A 151 17.74 -2.74 12.14
N ARG A 152 18.58 -1.69 12.20
CA ARG A 152 18.15 -0.30 11.99
C ARG A 152 18.14 0.13 10.52
N ILE A 153 18.82 -0.60 9.65
CA ILE A 153 18.87 -0.33 8.21
C ILE A 153 18.42 -1.58 7.48
N GLU A 154 17.46 -1.41 6.58
CA GLU A 154 16.98 -2.45 5.69
C GLU A 154 17.52 -2.20 4.28
N ALA A 155 18.04 -3.25 3.65
CA ALA A 155 18.52 -3.17 2.27
C ALA A 155 17.35 -3.27 1.28
N VAL A 156 17.31 -2.34 0.34
CA VAL A 156 16.27 -2.27 -0.68
C VAL A 156 16.90 -2.20 -2.07
N GLU A 157 16.71 -3.24 -2.87
CA GLU A 157 17.07 -3.25 -4.27
C GLU A 157 16.14 -2.29 -5.03
N ALA A 158 16.72 -1.29 -5.70
CA ALA A 158 15.99 -0.27 -6.44
C ALA A 158 16.49 -0.10 -7.89
N GLY A 159 17.41 -0.95 -8.34
CA GLY A 159 18.07 -0.89 -9.63
C GLY A 159 17.75 -2.11 -10.51
N SER A 160 18.80 -2.73 -11.05
CA SER A 160 18.69 -3.84 -12.00
C SER A 160 19.21 -5.17 -11.44
N GLY A 161 19.34 -5.28 -10.12
CA GLY A 161 19.82 -6.48 -9.43
C GLY A 161 18.83 -7.64 -9.52
N ASP A 162 19.37 -8.87 -9.57
CA ASP A 162 18.56 -10.07 -9.46
C ASP A 162 18.35 -10.43 -7.98
N LEU A 163 17.14 -10.18 -7.48
CA LEU A 163 16.79 -10.45 -6.08
C LEU A 163 16.91 -11.92 -5.69
N SER A 164 16.76 -12.85 -6.65
CA SER A 164 16.96 -14.29 -6.36
C SER A 164 18.41 -14.59 -5.98
N GLN A 165 19.37 -13.87 -6.58
CA GLN A 165 20.80 -14.02 -6.30
C GLN A 165 21.27 -13.16 -5.13
N LEU A 166 20.69 -11.97 -4.98
CA LEU A 166 21.02 -11.08 -3.87
C LEU A 166 20.65 -11.71 -2.53
N GLY A 167 19.51 -12.40 -2.44
CA GLY A 167 19.04 -13.07 -1.23
C GLY A 167 20.08 -14.04 -0.63
N ASP A 168 20.83 -14.76 -1.47
CA ASP A 168 21.89 -15.68 -1.01
C ASP A 168 23.15 -14.95 -0.52
N SER A 169 23.31 -13.68 -0.91
CA SER A 169 24.54 -12.91 -0.71
C SER A 169 24.52 -12.03 0.55
N PHE A 170 23.34 -11.82 1.15
CA PHE A 170 23.12 -10.99 2.33
C PHE A 170 22.65 -11.85 3.51
N THR A 171 23.02 -11.45 4.73
CA THR A 171 22.58 -12.10 5.96
C THR A 171 21.18 -11.65 6.42
N GLN A 172 20.69 -10.54 5.86
CA GLN A 172 19.39 -9.95 6.13
C GLN A 172 18.56 -9.92 4.85
N THR A 173 17.24 -9.84 4.99
CA THR A 173 16.31 -9.72 3.87
C THR A 173 16.64 -8.50 3.00
N VAL A 174 16.68 -8.69 1.69
CA VAL A 174 16.73 -7.61 0.71
C VAL A 174 15.34 -7.43 0.11
N TYR A 175 14.79 -6.23 0.26
CA TYR A 175 13.49 -5.88 -0.31
C TYR A 175 13.61 -5.36 -1.73
N HIS A 176 12.49 -5.29 -2.45
CA HIS A 176 12.40 -4.63 -3.75
C HIS A 176 11.67 -3.29 -3.58
N ALA A 177 12.25 -2.20 -4.08
CA ALA A 177 11.51 -0.96 -4.28
C ALA A 177 10.67 -1.07 -5.54
N ASP A 178 9.45 -0.56 -5.53
CA ASP A 178 8.64 -0.31 -6.73
C ASP A 178 8.71 1.17 -7.16
N ASP A 179 8.14 1.49 -8.32
CA ASP A 179 8.14 2.86 -8.84
C ASP A 179 7.41 3.83 -7.90
N ALA A 180 6.36 3.34 -7.23
CA ALA A 180 5.61 4.13 -6.26
C ALA A 180 6.46 4.49 -5.03
N MET A 181 7.27 3.56 -4.54
CA MET A 181 8.18 3.75 -3.42
C MET A 181 9.28 4.75 -3.79
N ILE A 182 9.92 4.57 -4.95
CA ILE A 182 10.98 5.48 -5.44
C ILE A 182 10.44 6.90 -5.60
N ALA A 183 9.27 7.05 -6.23
CA ALA A 183 8.64 8.35 -6.42
C ALA A 183 8.21 8.98 -5.09
N ARG A 184 7.63 8.20 -4.18
CA ARG A 184 7.14 8.69 -2.88
C ARG A 184 8.27 9.17 -1.98
N PHE A 185 9.42 8.51 -2.02
CA PHE A 185 10.62 8.93 -1.29
C PHE A 185 11.51 9.90 -2.06
N GLN A 186 11.13 10.29 -3.29
CA GLN A 186 11.90 11.21 -4.14
C GLN A 186 13.35 10.78 -4.33
N VAL A 187 13.58 9.47 -4.49
CA VAL A 187 14.93 8.91 -4.66
C VAL A 187 15.35 9.09 -6.11
N ASN A 188 16.28 10.01 -6.33
CA ASN A 188 16.77 10.37 -7.67
C ASN A 188 18.09 9.70 -8.04
N TYR A 189 18.85 9.23 -7.05
CA TYR A 189 20.19 8.67 -7.24
C TYR A 189 20.38 7.39 -6.42
N LEU A 190 21.25 6.49 -6.88
CA LEU A 190 21.68 5.32 -6.12
C LEU A 190 23.20 5.32 -5.90
N PRO A 191 23.68 4.85 -4.73
CA PRO A 191 22.90 4.41 -3.57
C PRO A 191 22.37 5.59 -2.74
N SER A 192 21.23 5.38 -2.06
CA SER A 192 20.59 6.40 -1.21
C SER A 192 20.06 5.82 0.11
N LEU A 193 20.22 6.54 1.22
CA LEU A 193 19.60 6.22 2.52
C LEU A 193 18.36 7.10 2.72
N VAL A 194 17.22 6.46 2.96
CA VAL A 194 15.95 7.10 3.31
C VAL A 194 15.67 6.90 4.80
N PHE A 195 15.52 7.99 5.54
CA PHE A 195 15.39 7.94 7.00
C PHE A 195 14.44 9.03 7.53
N PRO A 196 13.81 8.82 8.72
CA PRO A 196 13.04 9.88 9.36
C PRO A 196 13.98 10.99 9.87
N GLY A 197 13.65 12.24 9.55
CA GLY A 197 14.41 13.40 10.02
C GLY A 197 14.30 13.59 11.55
N THR A 198 15.29 14.27 12.10
CA THR A 198 15.44 14.53 13.54
C THR A 198 15.59 16.03 13.80
N GLY A 199 15.38 16.46 15.05
CA GLY A 199 15.50 17.87 15.45
C GLY A 199 14.62 18.81 14.61
N ALA A 200 15.24 19.80 13.96
CA ALA A 200 14.55 20.76 13.08
C ALA A 200 13.85 20.09 11.89
N ASN A 201 14.33 18.93 11.45
CA ASN A 201 13.77 18.14 10.35
C ASN A 201 12.85 17.02 10.85
N SER A 202 12.39 17.07 12.11
CA SER A 202 11.56 16.01 12.70
C SER A 202 10.29 15.71 11.90
N ARG A 203 9.73 16.69 11.18
CA ARG A 203 8.52 16.49 10.35
C ARG A 203 8.83 16.14 8.88
N SER A 204 10.08 15.84 8.56
CA SER A 204 10.54 15.58 7.19
C SER A 204 11.14 14.18 7.06
N ILE A 205 11.15 13.65 5.85
CA ILE A 205 11.97 12.49 5.49
C ILE A 205 13.27 13.00 4.90
N GLY A 206 14.40 12.45 5.35
CA GLY A 206 15.72 12.67 4.79
C GLY A 206 16.05 11.62 3.73
N VAL A 207 16.67 12.08 2.64
CA VAL A 207 17.20 11.23 1.57
C VAL A 207 18.65 11.63 1.35
N ALA A 208 19.57 10.80 1.80
CA ALA A 208 21.00 10.97 1.60
C ALA A 208 21.46 10.14 0.39
N ALA A 209 21.81 10.79 -0.71
CA ALA A 209 22.45 10.15 -1.86
C ALA A 209 23.96 10.15 -1.68
N PHE A 210 24.65 9.07 -2.05
CA PHE A 210 26.09 8.92 -1.86
C PHE A 210 26.83 8.84 -3.18
N GLY A 211 27.92 9.61 -3.29
CA GLY A 211 28.83 9.54 -4.42
C GLY A 211 29.99 8.58 -4.19
N ALA A 212 30.61 8.13 -5.27
CA ALA A 212 31.83 7.32 -5.20
C ALA A 212 33.05 8.21 -4.83
N PRO A 213 34.05 7.68 -4.09
CA PRO A 213 34.13 6.34 -3.52
C PRO A 213 33.22 6.17 -2.30
N PHE A 214 32.45 5.09 -2.27
CA PHE A 214 31.46 4.87 -1.22
C PHE A 214 32.08 4.57 0.15
N SER A 215 31.59 5.26 1.18
CA SER A 215 32.02 5.06 2.57
C SER A 215 30.86 4.60 3.46
N ALA A 216 31.04 3.47 4.15
CA ALA A 216 30.05 3.01 5.13
C ALA A 216 29.93 3.95 6.34
N ASP A 217 31.03 4.65 6.70
CA ASP A 217 30.99 5.64 7.79
C ASP A 217 30.09 6.82 7.44
N GLU A 218 30.16 7.28 6.19
CA GLU A 218 29.34 8.37 5.69
C GLU A 218 27.84 8.01 5.71
N VAL A 219 27.49 6.79 5.30
CA VAL A 219 26.11 6.29 5.40
C VAL A 219 25.64 6.27 6.85
N LEU A 220 26.42 5.69 7.75
CA LEU A 220 26.03 5.55 9.16
C LEU A 220 25.96 6.91 9.89
N GLN A 221 26.76 7.90 9.49
CA GLN A 221 26.73 9.25 10.04
C GLN A 221 25.57 10.10 9.51
N SER A 222 25.00 9.75 8.35
CA SER A 222 23.92 10.53 7.72
C SER A 222 22.62 10.52 8.52
N TRP A 223 22.40 9.50 9.36
CA TRP A 223 21.26 9.43 10.27
C TRP A 223 21.73 9.41 11.73
N SER A 224 21.54 10.54 12.42
CA SER A 224 22.01 10.76 13.79
C SER A 224 21.60 9.67 14.79
N ASP A 225 20.42 9.08 14.59
CA ASP A 225 19.83 8.08 15.48
C ASP A 225 20.44 6.68 15.32
N LEU A 226 21.33 6.48 14.35
CA LEU A 226 22.15 5.26 14.23
C LEU A 226 23.33 5.25 15.21
N THR A 227 23.68 6.41 15.76
CA THR A 227 24.76 6.49 16.76
C THR A 227 24.26 5.78 18.02
N PRO A 228 24.93 4.71 18.49
CA PRO A 228 24.55 4.09 19.75
C PRO A 228 24.61 5.19 20.83
N ALA A 229 23.53 5.35 21.61
CA ALA A 229 23.58 6.15 22.81
C ALA A 229 24.79 5.68 23.63
N PRO A 230 25.66 6.58 24.14
CA PRO A 230 26.81 6.16 24.92
C PRO A 230 26.30 5.28 26.06
N ALA A 231 26.84 4.07 26.15
CA ALA A 231 26.45 3.09 27.16
C ALA A 231 26.53 3.76 28.52
N THR A 232 25.37 4.12 29.08
CA THR A 232 25.30 4.70 30.41
C THR A 232 25.57 3.55 31.36
N SER A 233 26.84 3.34 31.66
CA SER A 233 27.34 2.46 32.70
C SER A 233 26.86 3.00 34.05
N THR A 234 25.59 2.76 34.39
CA THR A 234 25.15 2.78 35.79
C THR A 234 25.69 1.52 36.46
N VAL A 235 26.92 1.63 36.95
CA VAL A 235 27.43 0.75 38.01
C VAL A 235 26.52 0.98 39.21
N ARG A 236 25.54 0.11 39.41
CA ARG A 236 24.73 0.09 40.61
C ARG A 236 25.58 -0.56 41.70
N ALA A 237 26.25 0.26 42.49
CA ALA A 237 26.93 -0.18 43.70
C ALA A 237 25.87 -0.80 44.64
N VAL A 238 25.98 -2.12 44.85
CA VAL A 238 25.24 -2.82 45.89
C VAL A 238 25.93 -2.49 47.21
N LYS A 239 25.17 -1.90 48.13
CA LYS A 239 25.50 -1.84 49.56
C LYS A 239 24.68 -2.88 50.29
#